data_AF-A0A930EHY9-F1
#
_entry.id   AF-A0A930EHY9-F1
#
_cell.length_a   1.000
_cell.length_b   1.000
_cell.length_c   1.000
_cell.angle_alpha   90.00
_cell.angle_beta   90.00
_cell.angle_gamma   90.00
#
_symmetry.space_group_name_H-M   'P 1'
#
loop_
_entity.id
_entity.type
_entity.pdbx_description
1 polymer ?
#
loop_
_entity_poly.entity_id
_entity_poly.type
_entity_poly.pdbx_seq_one_letter_code
_entity_poly.pdbx_strand_id
1 'polypeptide(L)' 'MENFKICPISEHCGGCLYQGVPYEEQRAEKENIIRDQLTRRKVDDSVFSGLVPALSEYRYRNKMEYTFGDLEIGG' A
#
# COMPACT_ATOMS: atom_id res chain seq x y z
N MET A 1 1.54 -25.29 -1.92
CA MET A 1 0.99 -23.95 -2.27
C MET A 1 1.76 -22.95 -1.43
N GLU A 2 2.60 -22.13 -2.06
CA GLU A 2 3.44 -21.17 -1.34
C GLU A 2 2.59 -20.16 -0.57
N ASN A 3 2.98 -19.91 0.68
CA ASN A 3 2.34 -18.93 1.54
C ASN A 3 2.76 -17.52 1.07
N PHE A 4 2.02 -16.92 0.15
CA PHE A 4 2.27 -15.58 -0.40
C PHE A 4 2.12 -14.43 0.61
N LYS A 5 1.91 -14.71 1.91
CA LYS A 5 1.73 -13.67 2.94
C LYS A 5 2.95 -12.75 3.09
N ILE A 6 4.15 -13.25 2.82
CA ILE A 6 5.40 -12.48 2.99
C ILE A 6 6.28 -12.68 1.75
N CYS A 7 6.62 -11.57 1.09
CA CYS A 7 7.58 -11.51 -0.01
C CYS A 7 9.00 -11.78 0.51
N PRO A 8 9.78 -12.68 -0.11
CA PRO A 8 11.11 -13.06 0.37
C PRO A 8 12.18 -11.96 0.19
N ILE A 9 11.94 -10.94 -0.63
CA ILE A 9 12.90 -9.87 -0.92
C ILE A 9 12.52 -8.52 -0.29
N SER A 10 11.55 -8.49 0.63
CA SER A 10 11.01 -7.23 1.18
C SER A 10 12.04 -6.35 1.87
N GLU A 11 13.14 -6.91 2.37
CA GLU A 11 14.23 -6.15 2.99
C GLU A 11 14.99 -5.26 2.00
N HIS A 12 14.99 -5.63 0.72
CA HIS A 12 15.69 -4.92 -0.35
C HIS A 12 14.74 -4.28 -1.37
N CYS A 13 13.43 -4.50 -1.23
CA CYS A 13 12.41 -4.07 -2.19
C CYS A 13 11.35 -3.18 -1.51
N GLY A 14 11.27 -1.92 -1.94
CA GLY A 14 10.26 -0.96 -1.46
C GLY A 14 8.86 -1.14 -2.05
N GLY A 15 8.57 -2.26 -2.71
CA GLY A 15 7.32 -2.45 -3.46
C GLY A 15 6.06 -2.65 -2.61
N CYS A 16 6.20 -3.20 -1.40
CA CYS A 16 5.08 -3.62 -0.54
C CYS A 16 5.18 -3.02 0.88
N LEU A 17 4.54 -1.87 1.11
CA LEU A 17 4.58 -1.17 2.40
C LEU A 17 3.78 -1.88 3.52
N TYR A 18 2.59 -2.39 3.21
CA TYR A 18 1.65 -2.94 4.18
C TYR A 18 1.71 -4.46 4.32
N GLN A 19 2.80 -5.08 3.87
CA GLN A 19 2.94 -6.53 3.89
C GLN A 19 2.87 -7.05 5.34
N GLY A 20 2.10 -8.12 5.56
CA GLY A 20 1.90 -8.69 6.90
C GLY A 20 0.81 -8.01 7.74
N VAL A 21 0.31 -6.84 7.33
CA VAL A 21 -0.86 -6.20 7.96
C VAL A 21 -2.14 -6.75 7.35
N PRO A 22 -3.14 -7.19 8.15
CA PRO A 22 -4.44 -7.63 7.63
C PRO A 22 -5.10 -6.56 6.75
N TYR A 23 -5.72 -6.96 5.65
CA TYR A 23 -6.27 -6.02 4.66
C TYR A 23 -7.27 -5.01 5.26
N GLU A 24 -8.14 -5.47 6.16
CA GLU A 24 -9.10 -4.58 6.83
C GLU A 24 -8.42 -3.57 7.76
N GLU A 25 -7.30 -3.93 8.41
CA GLU A 25 -6.50 -2.98 9.19
C GLU A 25 -5.82 -1.95 8.28
N GLN A 26 -5.31 -2.38 7.11
CA GLN A 26 -4.76 -1.44 6.12
C GLN A 26 -5.83 -0.44 5.64
N ARG A 27 -7.08 -0.89 5.45
CA ARG A 27 -8.20 -0.02 5.05
C ARG A 27 -8.55 0.96 6.16
N ALA A 28 -8.66 0.50 7.39
CA ALA A 28 -8.96 1.34 8.54
C ALA A 28 -7.88 2.42 8.74
N GLU A 29 -6.61 2.07 8.63
CA GLU A 29 -5.50 3.02 8.72
C GLU A 29 -5.58 4.08 7.62
N LYS A 30 -5.78 3.68 6.36
CA LYS A 30 -5.91 4.60 5.22
C LYS A 30 -7.12 5.52 5.36
N GLU A 31 -8.24 5.00 5.84
CA GLU A 31 -9.43 5.81 6.10
C GLU A 31 -9.17 6.86 7.19
N ASN A 32 -8.52 6.46 8.29
CA ASN A 32 -8.14 7.37 9.36
C ASN A 32 -7.21 8.49 8.86
N ILE A 33 -6.25 8.16 7.99
CA ILE A 33 -5.37 9.16 7.36
C ILE A 33 -6.19 10.19 6.58
N ILE A 34 -7.14 9.74 5.74
CA ILE A 34 -7.99 10.66 4.96
C ILE A 34 -8.83 11.55 5.88
N ARG A 35 -9.49 10.99 6.89
CA ARG A 35 -10.32 11.73 7.83
C ARG A 35 -9.52 12.76 8.65
N ASP A 36 -8.32 12.39 9.08
CA ASP A 36 -7.38 13.32 9.74
C ASP A 36 -6.99 14.48 8.81
N GLN A 37 -6.70 14.20 7.54
CA GLN A 37 -6.40 15.26 6.57
C GLN A 37 -7.58 16.19 6.32
N LEU A 38 -8.81 15.67 6.19
CA LEU A 38 -10.02 16.49 6.04
C LEU A 38 -10.21 17.40 7.25
N THR A 39 -10.10 16.84 8.45
CA THR A 39 -10.20 17.58 9.73
C THR A 39 -9.15 18.69 9.81
N ARG A 40 -7.88 18.38 9.53
CA ARG A 40 -6.77 19.37 9.57
C ARG A 40 -6.97 20.51 8.59
N ARG A 41 -7.61 20.24 7.45
CA ARG A 41 -7.90 21.23 6.41
C ARG A 41 -9.25 21.93 6.58
N LYS A 42 -10.01 21.63 7.64
CA LYS A 42 -11.36 22.16 7.91
C LYS A 42 -12.32 21.88 6.75
N VAL A 43 -12.17 20.73 6.10
CA VAL A 43 -13.11 20.22 5.10
C VAL A 43 -14.16 19.40 5.81
N ASP A 44 -15.42 19.60 5.46
CA ASP A 44 -16.54 18.83 6.01
C ASP A 44 -16.40 17.35 5.62
N ASP A 45 -16.51 16.44 6.58
CA ASP A 45 -16.33 15.00 6.37
C ASP A 45 -17.47 14.37 5.55
N SER A 46 -18.61 15.03 5.38
CA SER A 46 -19.71 14.56 4.52
C SER A 46 -19.33 14.35 3.06
N VAL A 47 -18.22 14.95 2.61
CA VAL A 47 -17.67 14.72 1.26
C VAL A 47 -17.02 13.34 1.12
N PHE A 48 -16.71 12.66 2.23
CA PHE A 48 -16.06 11.36 2.22
C PHE A 48 -17.09 10.24 2.11
N SER A 49 -17.08 9.51 0.99
CA SER A 49 -18.01 8.41 0.71
C SER A 49 -17.46 7.02 1.08
N GLY A 50 -16.37 6.94 1.83
CA GLY A 50 -15.71 5.68 2.17
C GLY A 50 -14.69 5.21 1.12
N LEU A 51 -13.90 4.20 1.49
CA LEU A 51 -12.92 3.59 0.60
C LEU A 51 -13.53 2.48 -0.25
N VAL A 52 -13.31 2.55 -1.56
CA VAL A 52 -13.62 1.46 -2.50
C VAL A 52 -12.59 0.33 -2.30
N PRO A 53 -13.03 -0.92 -2.01
CA PRO A 53 -12.11 -2.04 -1.83
C PRO A 53 -11.45 -2.44 -3.17
N ALA A 54 -10.28 -3.06 -3.06
CA ALA A 54 -9.57 -3.63 -4.21
C ALA A 54 -10.27 -4.92 -4.66
N LEU A 55 -10.26 -5.20 -5.97
CA LEU A 55 -10.78 -6.45 -6.53
C LEU A 55 -9.97 -7.69 -6.08
N SER A 56 -8.68 -7.50 -5.78
CA SER A 56 -7.82 -8.52 -5.20
C SER A 56 -6.70 -7.87 -4.38
N GLU A 57 -6.35 -8.48 -3.25
CA GLU A 57 -5.27 -8.04 -2.38
C GLU A 57 -3.88 -8.34 -2.96
N TYR A 58 -3.78 -9.36 -3.82
CA TYR A 58 -2.52 -9.83 -4.40
C TYR A 58 -2.62 -9.88 -5.91
N ARG A 59 -1.47 -9.83 -6.61
CA ARG A 59 -1.39 -9.98 -8.08
C ARG A 59 -2.22 -8.96 -8.88
N TYR A 60 -2.51 -7.80 -8.29
CA TYR A 60 -3.31 -6.74 -8.94
C TYR A 60 -2.52 -5.89 -9.94
N ARG A 61 -1.17 -5.90 -9.91
CA ARG A 61 -0.35 -5.14 -10.85
C ARG A 61 -0.28 -5.85 -12.20
N ASN A 62 -0.67 -5.15 -13.26
CA ASN A 62 -0.58 -5.63 -14.64
C ASN A 62 0.72 -5.20 -15.36
N LYS A 63 1.53 -4.36 -14.72
CA LYS A 63 2.83 -3.87 -15.22
C LYS A 63 3.86 -3.90 -14.10
N MET A 64 5.06 -4.32 -14.43
CA MET A 64 6.25 -4.21 -13.57
C MET A 64 7.36 -3.54 -14.36
N GLU A 65 8.06 -2.63 -13.71
CA GLU A 65 9.25 -1.96 -14.24
C GLU A 65 10.42 -2.32 -13.35
N TYR A 66 11.53 -2.70 -13.97
CA TYR A 66 12.73 -3.14 -13.27
C TYR A 66 13.87 -2.21 -13.65
N THR A 67 14.57 -1.72 -12.63
CA THR A 67 15.84 -1.02 -12.80
C THR A 67 16.96 -2.05 -12.66
N PHE A 68 17.97 -1.95 -13.52
CA PHE A 68 19.17 -2.78 -13.46
C PHE A 68 20.34 -1.91 -13.01
N GLY A 69 21.10 -2.39 -12.04
CA GLY A 69 22.26 -1.71 -11.45
C GLY A 69 22.88 -2.59 -10.37
N ASP A 70 24.03 -2.18 -9.85
CA ASP A 70 24.54 -2.68 -8.58
C ASP A 70 23.82 -1.96 -7.42
N LEU A 71 23.94 -2.50 -6.20
CA LEU A 71 23.27 -1.93 -5.01
C LEU A 71 23.98 -0.65 -4.51
N GLU A 72 24.81 0.00 -5.34
CA GLU A 72 25.61 1.16 -4.99
C GLU A 72 25.06 2.45 -5.61
N ILE A 73 25.22 3.56 -4.90
CA ILE A 73 24.86 4.87 -5.43
C ILE A 73 25.99 5.33 -6.36
N GLY A 74 25.76 5.23 -7.66
CA GLY A 74 26.70 5.73 -8.68
C GLY A 74 26.92 4.79 -9.85
N GLY A 75 26.74 3.47 -9.64
CA GLY A 75 27.04 2.45 -10.64
C GLY A 75 28.52 2.16 -10.82
#